data_AF-A0A6J3AS46-F1
#
_entry.id   AF-A0A6J3AS46-F1
#
_cell.length_a   1.000
_cell.length_b   1.000
_cell.length_c   1.000
_cell.angle_alpha   90.00
_cell.angle_beta   90.00
_cell.angle_gamma   90.00
#
_symmetry.space_group_name_H-M   'P 1'
#
loop_
_entity.id
_entity.type
_entity.pdbx_description
1 polymer ?
#
loop_
_entity_poly.entity_id
_entity_poly.type
_entity_poly.pdbx_seq_one_letter_code
_entity_poly.pdbx_strand_id
1 'polypeptide(L)'
;MAQNNTVQIKHVIQTLSQEFALSQHPHSRKGGLIGLAACSIALGKDSGLYLKELIEPVLTCFNDADSRLRYYTCEALYNIVKVARGAVLPHFNVLFDGLSKAMRAWMLWGPLLPGSGSAIFPRSAWPLAPSSSHAFDPQNIKTESNGSTC
;
A
#
# COMPACT_ATOMS: atom_id res chain seq x y z
N MET A 1 -10.64 19.64 -20.55
CA MET A 1 -11.42 19.47 -19.29
C MET A 1 -10.77 18.41 -18.36
N ALA A 2 -9.44 18.35 -18.23
CA ALA A 2 -8.75 17.26 -17.50
C ALA A 2 -8.15 17.67 -16.14
N GLN A 3 -8.30 18.94 -15.75
CA GLN A 3 -7.60 19.53 -14.60
C GLN A 3 -8.37 19.36 -13.27
N ASN A 4 -9.66 19.01 -13.32
CA ASN A 4 -10.48 18.82 -12.11
C ASN A 4 -10.14 17.50 -11.38
N ASN A 5 -9.72 16.49 -12.14
CA ASN A 5 -9.58 15.13 -11.62
C ASN A 5 -8.38 15.04 -10.66
N THR A 6 -7.28 15.72 -10.95
CA THR A 6 -6.09 15.75 -10.08
C THR A 6 -6.41 16.35 -8.71
N VAL A 7 -7.17 17.45 -8.67
CA VAL A 7 -7.60 18.09 -7.41
C VAL A 7 -8.50 17.16 -6.60
N GLN A 8 -9.45 16.49 -7.26
CA GLN A 8 -10.34 15.54 -6.58
C GLN A 8 -9.58 14.32 -6.04
N ILE A 9 -8.64 13.77 -6.79
CA ILE A 9 -7.79 12.66 -6.33
C ILE A 9 -7.01 13.06 -5.08
N LYS A 10 -6.35 14.23 -5.09
CA LYS A 10 -5.64 14.73 -3.91
C LYS A 10 -6.56 14.91 -2.73
N HIS A 11 -7.75 15.46 -2.95
CA HIS A 11 -8.73 15.63 -1.90
C HIS A 11 -9.16 14.30 -1.29
N VAL A 12 -9.40 13.26 -2.11
CA VAL A 12 -9.73 11.92 -1.61
C VAL A 12 -8.57 11.32 -0.82
N ILE A 13 -7.33 11.42 -1.31
CA ILE A 13 -6.14 10.95 -0.60
C ILE A 13 -5.99 11.66 0.75
N GLN A 14 -6.18 12.98 0.78
CA GLN A 14 -6.13 13.77 2.00
C GLN A 14 -7.21 13.36 2.99
N THR A 15 -8.45 13.15 2.55
CA THR A 15 -9.54 12.67 3.41
C THR A 15 -9.23 11.28 3.95
N LEU A 16 -8.80 10.33 3.12
CA LEU A 16 -8.41 8.99 3.57
C LEU A 16 -7.23 9.02 4.56
N SER A 17 -6.30 9.94 4.35
CA SER A 17 -5.17 10.17 5.25
C SER A 17 -5.62 10.73 6.60
N GLN A 18 -6.20 11.93 6.60
CA GLN A 18 -6.46 12.71 7.82
C GLN A 18 -7.65 12.15 8.62
N GLU A 19 -8.74 11.82 7.94
CA GLU A 19 -9.98 11.39 8.61
C GLU A 19 -9.97 9.90 8.97
N PHE A 20 -9.22 9.07 8.23
CA PHE A 20 -9.21 7.61 8.44
C PHE A 20 -7.88 7.10 8.95
N ALA A 21 -6.78 7.23 8.18
CA ALA A 21 -5.49 6.63 8.53
C ALA A 21 -4.91 7.16 9.86
N LEU A 22 -5.17 8.43 10.19
CA LEU A 22 -4.77 9.09 11.45
C LEU A 22 -5.87 9.16 12.51
N SER A 23 -7.02 8.53 12.27
CA SER A 23 -8.12 8.53 13.23
C SER A 23 -7.76 7.82 14.54
N GLN A 24 -8.45 8.16 15.64
CA GLN A 24 -8.31 7.45 16.91
C GLN A 24 -8.87 6.02 16.86
N HIS A 25 -9.78 5.74 15.92
CA HIS A 25 -10.47 4.45 15.85
C HIS A 25 -9.67 3.42 15.04
N PRO A 26 -9.29 2.27 15.63
CA PRO A 26 -8.44 1.29 14.96
C PRO A 26 -9.04 0.71 13.67
N HIS A 27 -10.37 0.55 13.61
CA HIS A 27 -11.07 0.10 12.41
C HIS A 27 -11.01 1.13 11.27
N SER A 28 -11.20 2.41 11.60
CA SER A 28 -11.09 3.51 10.65
C SER A 28 -9.67 3.65 10.11
N ARG A 29 -8.63 3.52 10.96
CA ARG A 29 -7.22 3.50 10.52
C ARG A 29 -6.95 2.39 9.51
N LYS A 30 -7.41 1.17 9.80
CA LYS A 30 -7.27 0.03 8.87
C LYS A 30 -7.99 0.32 7.54
N GLY A 31 -9.20 0.87 7.58
CA GLY A 31 -9.94 1.30 6.39
C GLY A 31 -9.19 2.36 5.58
N GLY A 32 -8.60 3.35 6.24
CA GLY A 32 -7.79 4.39 5.61
C GLY A 32 -6.55 3.83 4.92
N LEU A 33 -5.80 2.94 5.57
CA LEU A 33 -4.61 2.29 4.99
C LEU A 33 -4.97 1.44 3.74
N ILE A 34 -6.05 0.66 3.82
CA ILE A 34 -6.55 -0.13 2.68
C ILE A 34 -7.02 0.81 1.56
N GLY A 35 -7.74 1.88 1.90
CA GLY A 35 -8.20 2.90 0.95
C GLY A 35 -7.06 3.59 0.21
N LEU A 36 -5.99 3.97 0.92
CA LEU A 36 -4.78 4.55 0.33
C LEU A 36 -4.11 3.57 -0.64
N ALA A 37 -4.00 2.29 -0.26
CA ALA A 37 -3.46 1.26 -1.13
C ALA A 37 -4.33 1.05 -2.38
N ALA A 38 -5.65 0.99 -2.21
CA ALA A 38 -6.63 0.87 -3.30
C ALA A 38 -6.58 2.08 -4.24
N CYS A 39 -6.45 3.31 -3.72
CA CYS A 39 -6.23 4.51 -4.51
C CYS A 39 -4.98 4.38 -5.38
N SER A 40 -3.86 3.89 -4.83
CA SER A 40 -2.65 3.71 -5.65
C SER A 40 -2.86 2.70 -6.78
N ILE A 41 -3.61 1.61 -6.52
CA ILE A 41 -3.92 0.59 -7.53
C ILE A 41 -4.82 1.18 -8.62
N ALA A 42 -5.83 1.95 -8.22
CA ALA A 42 -6.73 2.63 -9.16
C ALA A 42 -6.00 3.65 -10.03
N LEU A 43 -5.00 4.35 -9.48
CA LEU A 43 -4.14 5.29 -10.21
C LEU A 43 -3.16 4.59 -11.15
N GLY A 44 -2.77 3.34 -10.87
CA GLY A 44 -1.93 2.53 -11.76
C GLY A 44 -0.61 3.22 -12.10
N LYS A 45 -0.39 3.55 -13.37
CA LYS A 45 0.85 4.22 -13.85
C LYS A 45 1.00 5.64 -13.31
N ASP A 46 -0.11 6.33 -13.05
CA ASP A 46 -0.12 7.71 -12.55
C ASP A 46 0.07 7.78 -11.03
N SER A 47 0.10 6.63 -10.34
CA SER A 47 0.35 6.54 -8.90
C SER A 47 1.66 7.20 -8.48
N GLY A 48 2.67 7.23 -9.37
CA GLY A 48 3.94 7.90 -9.15
C GLY A 48 3.83 9.40 -8.85
N LEU A 49 2.83 10.08 -9.43
CA LEU A 49 2.61 11.51 -9.24
C LEU A 49 2.09 11.85 -7.83
N TYR A 50 1.40 10.89 -7.21
CA TYR A 50 0.78 11.02 -5.88
C TYR A 50 1.50 10.21 -4.82
N LEU A 51 2.61 9.56 -5.19
CA LEU A 51 3.30 8.59 -4.37
C LEU A 51 3.73 9.22 -3.03
N LYS A 52 4.22 10.45 -3.06
CA LYS A 52 4.57 11.22 -1.84
C LYS A 52 3.36 11.40 -0.91
N GLU A 53 2.23 11.85 -1.45
CA GLU A 53 1.00 12.10 -0.69
C GLU A 53 0.38 10.81 -0.13
N LEU A 54 0.58 9.68 -0.80
CA LEU A 54 0.16 8.35 -0.33
C LEU A 54 1.09 7.79 0.75
N ILE A 55 2.40 7.98 0.62
CA ILE A 55 3.40 7.41 1.52
C ILE A 55 3.47 8.16 2.85
N GLU A 56 3.41 9.50 2.86
CA GLU A 56 3.51 10.31 4.08
C GLU A 56 2.59 9.86 5.22
N PRO A 57 1.27 9.64 5.02
CA PRO A 57 0.41 9.15 6.09
C PRO A 57 0.73 7.73 6.53
N VAL A 58 1.11 6.86 5.58
CA VAL A 58 1.50 5.48 5.87
C VAL A 58 2.76 5.47 6.74
N LEU A 59 3.76 6.29 6.44
CA LEU A 59 4.97 6.48 7.25
C LEU A 59 4.68 7.01 8.65
N THR A 60 3.64 7.83 8.81
CA THR A 60 3.22 8.30 10.13
C THR A 60 2.67 7.14 10.97
N CYS A 61 1.89 6.24 10.35
CA CYS A 61 1.36 5.05 11.01
C CYS A 61 2.42 3.98 11.35
N PHE A 62 3.63 4.04 10.79
CA PHE A 62 4.70 3.07 11.09
C PHE A 62 5.17 3.11 12.55
N ASN A 63 5.03 4.27 13.20
CA ASN A 63 5.42 4.46 14.59
C ASN A 63 4.25 4.30 15.57
N ASP A 64 3.11 3.75 15.12
CA ASP A 64 1.93 3.55 15.97
C ASP A 64 2.25 2.64 17.17
N ALA A 65 1.58 2.79 18.31
CA ALA A 65 1.81 1.90 19.45
C ALA A 65 1.34 0.46 19.19
N ASP A 66 0.34 0.25 18.32
CA ASP A 66 -0.22 -1.06 18.03
C ASP A 66 0.59 -1.82 16.96
N SER A 67 1.21 -2.93 17.39
CA SER A 67 1.93 -3.87 16.52
C SER A 67 1.11 -4.38 15.32
N ARG A 68 -0.22 -4.56 15.49
CA ARG A 68 -1.10 -5.01 14.40
C ARG A 68 -1.28 -3.93 13.35
N LEU A 69 -1.43 -2.67 13.79
CA LEU A 69 -1.55 -1.56 12.85
C LEU A 69 -0.25 -1.40 12.06
N ARG A 70 0.91 -1.50 12.71
CA ARG A 70 2.22 -1.48 12.04
C ARG A 70 2.31 -2.52 10.91
N TYR A 71 1.80 -3.73 11.15
CA TYR A 71 1.74 -4.77 10.12
C TYR A 71 0.87 -4.35 8.92
N TYR A 72 -0.34 -3.84 9.16
CA TYR A 72 -1.22 -3.35 8.09
C TYR A 72 -0.61 -2.17 7.33
N THR A 73 0.12 -1.30 8.02
CA THR A 73 0.85 -0.19 7.43
C THR A 73 1.95 -0.70 6.48
N CYS A 74 2.72 -1.71 6.89
CA CYS A 74 3.71 -2.36 6.02
C CYS A 74 3.05 -2.97 4.77
N GLU A 75 1.92 -3.66 4.94
CA GLU A 75 1.18 -4.31 3.85
C GLU A 75 0.62 -3.29 2.85
N ALA A 76 0.02 -2.20 3.36
CA ALA A 76 -0.46 -1.10 2.53
C ALA A 76 0.69 -0.43 1.77
N LEU A 77 1.81 -0.17 2.44
CA LEU A 77 3.00 0.41 1.82
C LEU A 77 3.52 -0.46 0.67
N TYR A 78 3.64 -1.77 0.91
CA TYR A 78 4.08 -2.71 -0.11
C TYR A 78 3.18 -2.66 -1.34
N ASN A 79 1.86 -2.62 -1.15
CA ASN A 79 0.92 -2.53 -2.26
C ASN A 79 1.06 -1.22 -3.05
N ILE A 80 1.28 -0.10 -2.38
CA ILE A 80 1.52 1.21 -3.02
C ILE A 80 2.80 1.19 -3.84
N VAL A 81 3.91 0.74 -3.24
CA VAL A 81 5.22 0.68 -3.88
C VAL A 81 5.26 -0.32 -5.03
N LYS A 82 4.55 -1.45 -4.91
CA LYS A 82 4.42 -2.47 -5.95
C LYS A 82 3.83 -1.88 -7.23
N VAL A 83 2.80 -1.04 -7.11
CA VAL A 83 2.17 -0.37 -8.26
C VAL A 83 3.06 0.74 -8.81
N ALA A 84 3.68 1.53 -7.92
CA ALA A 84 4.50 2.67 -8.30
C ALA A 84 5.98 2.33 -8.55
N ARG A 85 6.33 1.07 -8.86
CA ARG A 85 7.71 0.58 -8.95
C ARG A 85 8.60 1.39 -9.92
N GLY A 86 8.01 1.99 -10.96
CA GLY A 86 8.72 2.87 -11.89
C GLY A 86 9.04 4.27 -11.34
N ALA A 87 8.28 4.74 -10.35
CA ALA A 87 8.39 6.08 -9.77
C ALA A 87 8.91 6.07 -8.32
N VAL A 88 9.21 4.89 -7.77
CA VAL A 88 9.61 4.76 -6.36
C VAL A 88 11.07 5.09 -6.08
N LEU A 89 11.93 5.03 -7.11
CA LEU A 89 13.39 5.23 -6.97
C LEU A 89 13.77 6.55 -6.27
N PRO A 90 13.20 7.72 -6.61
CA PRO A 90 13.51 8.97 -5.92
C PRO A 90 13.06 8.99 -4.45
N HIS A 91 12.02 8.22 -4.11
CA HIS A 91 11.43 8.15 -2.78
C HIS A 91 11.98 7.00 -1.93
N PHE A 92 12.87 6.18 -2.48
CA PHE A 92 13.38 4.97 -1.85
C PHE A 92 14.04 5.25 -0.49
N ASN A 93 14.79 6.35 -0.37
CA ASN A 93 15.44 6.72 0.91
C ASN A 93 14.43 6.89 2.05
N VAL A 94 13.32 7.58 1.76
CA VAL A 94 12.28 7.86 2.76
C VAL A 94 11.51 6.59 3.13
N LEU A 95 11.24 5.74 2.13
CA LEU A 95 10.63 4.42 2.34
C LEU A 95 11.50 3.50 3.18
N PHE A 96 12.80 3.45 2.87
CA PHE A 96 13.77 2.63 3.58
C PHE A 96 13.95 3.10 5.03
N ASP A 97 13.99 4.42 5.27
CA ASP A 97 14.02 4.97 6.63
C ASP A 97 12.79 4.56 7.45
N GLY A 98 11.59 4.65 6.86
CA GLY A 98 10.35 4.18 7.49
C GLY A 98 10.37 2.69 7.84
N LEU A 99 10.78 1.84 6.89
CA LEU A 99 10.91 0.40 7.08
C LEU A 99 11.97 0.05 8.14
N SER A 100 13.10 0.75 8.14
CA SER A 100 14.19 0.54 9.10
C SER A 100 13.75 0.85 10.53
N LYS A 101 12.95 1.92 10.73
CA LYS A 101 12.35 2.25 12.02
C LYS A 101 11.37 1.19 12.48
N ALA A 102 10.54 0.68 11.56
CA ALA A 102 9.68 -0.46 11.83
C ALA A 102 10.51 -1.64 12.34
N MET A 103 11.50 -2.09 11.58
CA MET A 103 12.35 -3.23 11.94
C MET A 103 13.02 -3.05 13.30
N ARG A 104 13.47 -1.83 13.63
CA ARG A 104 14.03 -1.53 14.96
C ARG A 104 13.00 -1.66 16.07
N ALA A 105 11.78 -1.17 15.86
CA ALA A 105 10.68 -1.33 16.82
C ALA A 105 10.31 -2.81 17.01
N TRP A 106 10.36 -3.63 15.95
CA TRP A 106 10.18 -5.08 16.02
C TRP A 106 11.34 -5.78 16.75
N MET A 107 12.59 -5.36 16.54
CA MET A 107 13.76 -5.91 17.25
C MET A 107 13.75 -5.58 18.75
N LEU A 108 13.23 -4.41 19.15
CA LEU A 108 13.14 -4.02 20.57
C LEU A 108 11.97 -4.68 21.32
N TRP A 109 10.92 -5.11 20.62
CA TRP A 109 9.80 -5.86 21.22
C TRP A 109 9.96 -7.38 21.15
N GLY A 110 10.97 -7.89 20.43
CA GLY A 110 11.25 -9.32 20.29
C GLY A 110 11.70 -10.05 21.57
N PRO A 111 12.50 -9.46 22.48
CA PRO A 111 13.02 -10.21 23.64
C PRO A 111 12.12 -10.20 24.89
N LEU A 112 11.02 -9.43 24.93
CA LEU A 112 10.24 -9.19 26.16
C LEU A 112 8.83 -9.81 26.16
N LEU A 113 8.63 -10.93 25.47
CA LEU A 113 7.43 -11.73 25.61
C LEU A 113 7.79 -13.23 25.70
N PRO A 114 8.05 -13.76 26.91
CA PRO A 114 8.04 -15.19 27.11
C PRO A 114 6.57 -15.65 27.10
N GLY A 115 6.14 -16.31 26.02
CA GLY A 115 4.91 -17.13 26.05
C GLY A 115 3.77 -16.80 25.08
N SER A 116 3.95 -15.97 24.05
CA SER A 116 2.97 -15.85 22.96
C SER A 116 3.57 -16.37 21.66
N GLY A 117 3.15 -17.58 21.30
CA GLY A 117 3.57 -18.29 20.09
C GLY A 117 3.55 -17.39 18.86
N SER A 118 4.70 -17.33 18.20
CA SER A 118 4.96 -16.70 16.92
C SER A 118 4.13 -17.36 15.81
N ALA A 119 2.83 -17.08 15.77
CA ALA A 119 1.92 -17.45 14.68
C ALA A 119 1.58 -16.24 13.78
N ILE A 120 2.37 -15.16 13.84
CA ILE A 120 2.14 -13.93 13.04
C ILE A 120 2.85 -13.99 11.67
N PHE A 121 3.64 -15.04 11.41
CA PHE A 121 4.13 -15.32 10.06
C PHE A 121 3.88 -16.78 9.69
N PRO A 122 2.67 -17.15 9.23
CA PRO A 122 2.54 -18.35 8.42
C PRO A 122 3.34 -18.10 7.14
N ARG A 123 4.41 -18.88 6.94
CA ARG A 123 5.22 -18.96 5.70
C ARG A 123 4.39 -19.18 4.43
N SER A 124 3.08 -19.45 4.54
CA SER A 124 2.15 -19.66 3.43
C SER A 124 1.46 -18.39 2.90
N ALA A 125 1.64 -17.22 3.52
CA ALA A 125 0.99 -15.97 3.07
C ALA A 125 1.77 -15.18 2.01
N TRP A 126 2.98 -15.61 1.64
CA TRP A 126 3.64 -15.13 0.43
C TRP A 126 3.38 -16.15 -0.67
N PRO A 127 2.41 -15.95 -1.58
CA PRO A 127 2.44 -16.66 -2.84
C PRO A 127 3.78 -16.29 -3.47
N LEU A 128 4.65 -17.29 -3.56
CA LEU A 128 5.87 -17.28 -4.34
C LEU A 128 5.61 -16.46 -5.61
N ALA A 129 6.46 -15.46 -5.85
CA ALA A 129 6.55 -14.86 -7.17
C ALA A 129 6.54 -16.01 -8.18
N PRO A 130 5.69 -15.99 -9.22
CA PRO A 130 5.75 -16.99 -10.25
C PRO A 130 7.12 -16.85 -10.90
N SER A 131 8.00 -17.81 -10.63
CA SER A 131 9.18 -18.10 -11.44
C SER A 131 8.67 -18.64 -12.77
N SER A 132 8.14 -17.77 -13.64
CA SER A 132 7.81 -18.13 -15.00
C SER A 132 7.83 -16.88 -15.86
N SER A 133 8.89 -16.78 -16.63
CA SER A 133 9.20 -15.83 -17.68
C SER A 133 8.08 -15.76 -18.73
N HIS A 134 6.98 -15.05 -18.49
CA HIS A 134 6.05 -14.69 -19.57
C HIS A 134 5.56 -13.24 -19.40
N ALA A 135 6.18 -12.42 -20.24
CA ALA A 135 5.82 -11.11 -20.78
C ALA A 135 4.52 -10.43 -20.32
N PHE A 136 4.69 -9.15 -19.97
CA PHE A 136 3.70 -8.11 -20.15
C PHE A 136 3.36 -8.00 -21.65
N ASP A 137 2.16 -8.42 -22.06
CA ASP A 137 1.68 -8.29 -23.44
C ASP A 137 0.63 -7.15 -23.53
N PRO A 138 0.93 -6.03 -24.24
CA PRO A 138 0.08 -4.85 -24.26
C PRO A 138 -1.00 -4.85 -25.36
N GLN A 139 -1.44 -6.00 -25.88
CA GLN A 139 -2.37 -6.08 -27.03
C GLN A 139 -3.78 -6.65 -26.75
N ASN A 140 -4.42 -6.31 -25.62
CA ASN A 140 -5.86 -6.62 -25.46
C ASN A 140 -6.72 -5.36 -25.29
N ILE A 141 -6.67 -4.50 -26.33
CA ILE A 141 -7.80 -3.66 -26.75
C ILE A 141 -8.28 -4.27 -28.07
N LYS A 142 -9.20 -5.24 -27.99
CA LYS A 142 -10.09 -5.56 -29.11
C LYS A 142 -11.51 -5.70 -28.56
N THR A 143 -12.29 -4.66 -28.86
CA THR A 143 -13.68 -4.74 -29.28
C THR A 143 -14.07 -6.13 -29.80
N GLU A 144 -15.10 -6.73 -29.23
CA GLU A 144 -16.05 -7.51 -30.02
C GLU A 144 -17.43 -7.48 -29.38
N SER A 145 -18.25 -6.60 -29.95
CA SER A 145 -19.69 -6.73 -30.04
C SER A 145 -20.06 -7.97 -30.86
N ASN A 146 -21.24 -8.54 -30.55
CA ASN A 146 -22.05 -9.48 -31.34
C ASN A 146 -22.01 -10.94 -30.88
N GLY A 147 -23.00 -11.26 -30.03
CA GLY A 147 -23.53 -12.60 -29.88
C GLY A 147 -25.06 -12.54 -29.91
N SER A 148 -25.65 -12.59 -31.11
CA SER A 148 -27.04 -13.00 -31.32
C SER A 148 -27.08 -14.03 -32.43
N THR A 149 -26.92 -15.28 -31.99
CA THR A 149 -27.73 -16.47 -32.30
C THR A 149 -28.38 -16.63 -33.68
N CYS A 150 -28.03 -17.76 -34.32
CA CYS A 150 -28.99 -18.63 -35.01
C CYS A 150 -30.06 -19.15 -34.05
#